data_AF-A0A257K6S5-F1
#
_entry.id   AF-A0A257K6S5-F1
#
_cell.length_a   1.000
_cell.length_b   1.000
_cell.length_c   1.000
_cell.angle_alpha   90.00
_cell.angle_beta   90.00
_cell.angle_gamma   90.00
#
_symmetry.space_group_name_H-M   'P 1'
#
loop_
_entity.id
_entity.type
_entity.pdbx_description
1 polymer ?
#
loop_
_entity_poly.entity_id
_entity_poly.type
_entity_poly.pdbx_seq_one_letter_code
_entity_poly.pdbx_strand_id
1 'polypeptide(L)'
;MGGRTAIIQLKFENSSHTMQFISSDHSIVTFEKYEDKVPTPDELTSYTGTYFSAELETAYTITLKDGKLAGYHSRFVEFDVQMLKKDIFSWAGMAVSKYVHDKNGKVLGFKITMSRLRNVWFEKKK
;
A
#
# COMPACT_ATOMS: atom_id res chain seq x y z
N MET A 1 -16.48 -24.53 11.93
CA MET A 1 -15.19 -23.89 11.62
C MET A 1 -14.56 -23.48 12.94
N GLY A 2 -13.50 -24.15 13.38
CA GLY A 2 -12.86 -23.85 14.67
C GLY A 2 -12.08 -22.54 14.61
N GLY A 3 -12.48 -21.55 15.42
CA GLY A 3 -11.73 -20.31 15.57
C GLY A 3 -10.36 -20.60 16.19
N ARG A 4 -9.28 -20.21 15.52
CA ARG A 4 -7.95 -20.20 16.14
C ARG A 4 -7.87 -18.95 17.00
N THR A 5 -7.82 -19.11 18.31
CA THR A 5 -7.50 -18.02 19.23
C THR A 5 -6.00 -17.75 19.15
N ALA A 6 -5.63 -16.54 18.74
CA ALA A 6 -4.25 -16.07 18.79
C ALA A 6 -4.15 -14.95 19.82
N ILE A 7 -3.20 -15.07 20.75
CA ILE A 7 -2.86 -13.97 21.66
C ILE A 7 -1.83 -13.12 20.92
N ILE A 8 -2.15 -11.85 20.73
CA ILE A 8 -1.24 -10.83 20.21
C ILE A 8 -0.90 -9.87 21.34
N GLN A 9 0.34 -9.39 21.39
CA GLN A 9 0.76 -8.37 22.35
C GLN A 9 1.21 -7.11 21.61
N LEU A 10 0.74 -5.97 22.09
CA LEU A 10 1.19 -4.65 21.65
C LEU A 10 2.04 -4.05 22.76
N LYS A 11 3.27 -3.68 22.45
CA LYS A 11 4.15 -2.95 23.36
C LYS A 11 4.47 -1.58 22.78
N PHE A 12 4.15 -0.53 23.52
CA PHE A 12 4.46 0.85 23.15
C PHE A 12 5.70 1.31 23.92
N GLU A 13 6.70 1.82 23.20
CA GLU A 13 7.91 2.39 23.78
C GLU A 13 7.92 3.90 23.54
N ASN A 14 7.60 4.66 24.58
CA ASN A 14 7.42 6.11 24.49
C ASN A 14 8.75 6.86 24.24
N SER A 15 9.87 6.31 24.72
CA SER A 15 11.18 6.93 24.52
C SER A 15 11.61 6.95 23.05
N SER A 16 11.34 5.86 22.33
CA SER A 16 11.67 5.70 20.91
C SER A 16 10.50 5.97 19.95
N HIS A 17 9.30 6.26 20.48
CA HIS A 17 8.07 6.41 19.69
C HIS A 17 7.80 5.20 18.78
N THR A 18 8.03 3.99 19.28
CA THR A 18 7.81 2.75 18.54
C THR A 18 6.67 1.92 19.13
N MET A 19 5.99 1.18 18.26
CA MET A 19 5.03 0.14 18.64
C MET A 19 5.57 -1.21 18.16
N GLN A 20 5.71 -2.17 19.08
CA GLN A 20 6.02 -3.54 18.75
C GLN A 20 4.74 -4.37 18.74
N PHE A 21 4.46 -5.02 17.61
CA PHE A 21 3.48 -6.07 17.48
C PHE A 21 4.17 -7.41 17.64
N ILE A 22 3.79 -8.15 18.66
CA ILE A 22 4.34 -9.47 18.98
C ILE A 22 3.26 -10.50 18.68
N SER A 23 3.52 -11.30 17.66
CA SER A 23 2.64 -12.39 17.21
C SER A 23 2.71 -13.59 18.18
N SER A 24 1.76 -14.51 18.04
CA SER A 24 1.74 -15.76 18.82
C SER A 24 2.94 -16.69 18.57
N ASP A 25 3.63 -16.53 17.45
CA ASP A 25 4.88 -17.24 17.13
C ASP A 25 6.14 -16.50 17.63
N HIS A 26 5.96 -15.48 18.47
CA HIS A 26 7.00 -14.58 18.98
C HIS A 26 7.71 -13.75 17.89
N SER A 27 7.19 -13.70 16.67
CA SER A 27 7.67 -12.72 15.69
C SER A 27 7.33 -11.30 16.15
N ILE A 28 8.33 -10.42 16.09
CA ILE A 28 8.21 -9.02 16.51
C ILE A 28 8.27 -8.13 15.28
N VAL A 29 7.21 -7.36 15.04
CA VAL A 29 7.19 -6.31 14.03
C VAL A 29 7.23 -4.97 14.75
N THR A 30 8.26 -4.17 14.48
CA THR A 30 8.38 -2.82 15.03
C THR A 30 7.84 -1.81 14.04
N PHE A 31 6.95 -0.95 14.51
CA PHE A 31 6.38 0.17 13.78
C PHE A 31 6.94 1.46 14.34
N GLU A 32 7.45 2.29 13.45
CA GLU A 32 7.87 3.65 13.77
C GLU A 32 6.70 4.61 13.61
N LYS A 33 6.64 5.63 14.47
CA LYS A 33 5.71 6.74 14.32
C LYS A 33 5.88 7.39 12.94
N TYR A 34 4.77 7.71 12.30
CA TYR A 34 4.75 8.54 11.10
C TYR A 34 3.78 9.71 11.31
N GLU A 35 3.96 10.76 10.52
CA GLU A 35 3.04 11.89 10.51
C GLU A 35 1.89 11.61 9.53
N ASP A 36 0.67 11.66 10.05
CA ASP A 36 -0.55 11.50 9.26
C ASP A 36 -0.88 12.82 8.57
N LYS A 37 -0.17 13.09 7.47
CA LYS A 37 -0.39 14.26 6.62
C LYS A 37 -1.38 13.90 5.51
N VAL A 38 -2.48 14.64 5.44
CA VAL A 38 -3.41 14.57 4.31
C VAL A 38 -2.66 14.98 3.03
N PRO A 39 -2.56 14.09 2.01
CA PRO A 39 -1.86 14.41 0.79
C PRO A 39 -2.62 15.44 -0.04
N THR A 40 -1.88 16.33 -0.70
CA THR A 40 -2.44 17.29 -1.65
C THR A 40 -2.75 16.63 -2.99
N PRO A 41 -3.71 17.15 -3.78
CA PRO A 41 -4.01 16.62 -5.12
C PRO A 41 -2.79 16.59 -6.05
N ASP A 42 -1.88 17.57 -5.94
CA ASP A 42 -0.65 17.62 -6.74
C ASP A 42 0.31 16.48 -6.37
N GLU A 43 0.47 16.19 -5.07
CA GLU A 43 1.25 15.04 -4.59
C GLU A 43 0.65 13.73 -5.13
N LEU A 44 -0.69 13.59 -5.08
CA LEU A 44 -1.41 12.41 -5.58
C LEU A 44 -1.28 12.23 -7.10
N THR A 45 -1.23 13.32 -7.86
CA THR A 45 -1.10 13.30 -9.32
C THR A 45 0.15 12.54 -9.77
N SER A 46 1.24 12.59 -9.00
CA SER A 46 2.49 11.88 -9.32
C SER A 46 2.35 10.35 -9.34
N TYR A 47 1.35 9.81 -8.61
CA TYR A 47 1.03 8.38 -8.53
C TYR A 47 0.01 7.93 -9.56
N THR A 48 -0.55 8.84 -10.37
CA THR A 48 -1.48 8.48 -11.45
C THR A 48 -0.74 7.86 -12.65
N GLY A 49 -1.43 7.01 -13.39
CA GLY A 49 -0.91 6.35 -14.59
C GLY A 49 -1.32 4.88 -14.67
N THR A 50 -0.86 4.21 -15.73
CA THR A 50 -1.09 2.78 -15.92
C THR A 50 0.12 2.00 -15.44
N TYR A 51 -0.14 0.94 -14.67
CA TYR A 51 0.84 0.10 -14.02
C TYR A 51 0.64 -1.33 -14.48
N PHE A 52 1.68 -1.97 -15.00
CA PHE A 52 1.59 -3.32 -15.57
C PHE A 52 2.53 -4.29 -14.86
N SER A 53 2.03 -5.47 -14.58
CA SER A 53 2.82 -6.59 -14.08
C SER A 53 3.00 -7.62 -15.18
N ALA A 54 4.26 -7.92 -15.52
CA ALA A 54 4.60 -9.02 -16.42
C ALA A 54 4.32 -10.38 -15.78
N GLU A 55 4.38 -10.48 -14.45
CA GLU A 55 4.14 -11.73 -13.72
C GLU A 55 2.66 -12.16 -13.79
N LEU A 56 1.74 -11.20 -13.70
CA LEU A 56 0.30 -11.44 -13.76
C LEU A 56 -0.31 -11.13 -15.13
N GLU A 57 0.51 -10.69 -16.08
CA GLU A 57 0.10 -10.20 -17.41
C GLU A 57 -1.12 -9.26 -17.35
N THR A 58 -1.10 -8.35 -16.38
CA THR A 58 -2.26 -7.53 -16.01
C THR A 58 -1.85 -6.08 -15.77
N ALA A 59 -2.73 -5.14 -16.14
CA ALA A 59 -2.56 -3.71 -15.90
C ALA A 59 -3.65 -3.14 -15.00
N TYR A 60 -3.26 -2.25 -14.09
CA TYR A 60 -4.16 -1.39 -13.33
C TYR A 60 -3.93 0.07 -13.73
N THR A 61 -5.00 0.85 -13.78
CA THR A 61 -4.90 2.29 -14.04
C THR A 61 -5.30 3.05 -12.79
N ILE A 62 -4.44 3.96 -12.35
CA ILE A 62 -4.71 4.87 -11.24
C ILE A 62 -5.02 6.25 -11.80
N THR A 63 -6.18 6.79 -11.45
CA THR A 63 -6.67 8.10 -11.88
C THR A 63 -6.96 8.98 -10.66
N LEU A 64 -6.91 10.30 -10.82
CA LEU A 64 -7.32 11.24 -9.79
C LEU A 64 -8.71 11.79 -10.16
N LYS A 65 -9.69 11.62 -9.27
CA LYS A 65 -11.07 12.10 -9.40
C LYS A 65 -11.48 12.80 -8.12
N ASP A 66 -11.93 14.04 -8.22
CA ASP A 66 -12.40 14.84 -7.06
C ASP A 66 -11.40 14.87 -5.88
N GLY A 67 -10.10 14.94 -6.20
CA GLY A 67 -9.01 14.95 -5.22
C GLY A 67 -8.72 13.59 -4.56
N LYS A 68 -9.30 12.49 -5.04
CA LYS A 68 -9.09 11.12 -4.55
C LYS A 68 -8.55 10.22 -5.66
N LEU A 69 -7.73 9.23 -5.32
CA LEU A 69 -7.27 8.27 -6.31
C LEU A 69 -8.29 7.15 -6.48
N ALA A 70 -8.59 6.83 -7.74
CA ALA A 70 -9.41 5.71 -8.13
C ALA A 70 -8.58 4.73 -8.95
N GLY A 71 -8.60 3.46 -8.55
CA GLY A 71 -8.03 2.37 -9.31
C GLY A 71 -9.05 1.73 -10.22
N TYR A 72 -8.61 1.35 -11.41
CA TYR A 72 -9.41 0.68 -12.42
C TYR A 72 -8.69 -0.57 -12.94
N HIS A 73 -9.47 -1.60 -13.21
CA HIS A 73 -9.05 -2.83 -13.86
C HIS A 73 -10.18 -3.34 -14.75
N SER A 74 -9.85 -3.96 -15.90
CA SER A 74 -10.84 -4.41 -16.90
C SER A 74 -11.91 -5.37 -16.36
N ARG A 75 -11.59 -6.12 -15.30
CA ARG A 75 -12.50 -7.10 -14.66
C ARG A 75 -13.20 -6.59 -13.40
N PHE A 76 -12.93 -5.36 -12.97
CA PHE A 76 -13.49 -4.80 -11.74
C PHE A 76 -14.14 -3.44 -12.00
N VAL A 77 -15.13 -3.10 -11.17
CA VAL A 77 -15.60 -1.72 -11.05
C VAL A 77 -14.46 -0.88 -10.47
N GLU A 78 -14.44 0.41 -10.78
CA GLU A 78 -13.53 1.34 -10.12
C GLU A 78 -13.60 1.21 -8.60
N PHE A 79 -12.44 1.31 -7.95
CA PHE A 79 -12.31 1.17 -6.52
C PHE A 79 -11.42 2.28 -5.94
N ASP A 80 -11.63 2.60 -4.68
CA ASP A 80 -10.90 3.66 -3.99
C ASP A 80 -9.45 3.25 -3.69
N VAL A 81 -8.52 4.18 -3.90
CA VAL A 81 -7.09 4.01 -3.58
C VAL A 81 -6.69 5.10 -2.61
N GLN A 82 -6.52 4.73 -1.34
CA GLN A 82 -6.23 5.68 -0.27
C GLN A 82 -4.76 5.62 0.12
N MET A 83 -4.11 6.77 0.21
CA MET A 83 -2.78 6.89 0.80
C MET A 83 -2.86 6.71 2.32
N LEU A 84 -2.20 5.70 2.86
CA LEU A 84 -2.13 5.44 4.31
C LEU A 84 -0.95 6.17 4.95
N LYS A 85 0.18 6.20 4.23
CA LYS A 85 1.36 6.99 4.53
C LYS A 85 2.14 7.22 3.24
N LYS A 86 3.20 8.02 3.29
CA LYS A 86 4.09 8.19 2.13
C LYS A 86 4.45 6.85 1.50
N ASP A 87 4.12 6.74 0.21
CA ASP A 87 4.37 5.58 -0.65
C ASP A 87 3.64 4.28 -0.28
N ILE A 88 2.72 4.29 0.70
CA ILE A 88 1.90 3.14 1.08
C ILE A 88 0.44 3.45 0.88
N PHE A 89 -0.23 2.65 0.05
CA PHE A 89 -1.62 2.86 -0.33
C PHE A 89 -2.46 1.61 -0.08
N SER A 90 -3.70 1.82 0.35
CA SER A 90 -4.76 0.82 0.48
C SER A 90 -5.63 0.82 -0.78
N TRP A 91 -5.94 -0.36 -1.30
CA TRP A 91 -6.80 -0.56 -2.48
C TRP A 91 -8.17 -1.06 -2.00
N ALA A 92 -8.97 -0.15 -1.46
CA ALA A 92 -10.25 -0.41 -0.80
C ALA A 92 -10.23 -1.60 0.19
N GLY A 93 -9.13 -1.76 0.94
CA GLY A 93 -8.94 -2.83 1.92
C GLY A 93 -8.65 -4.21 1.33
N MET A 94 -8.66 -4.36 -0.01
CA MET A 94 -8.35 -5.63 -0.68
C MET A 94 -6.85 -5.89 -0.71
N ALA A 95 -6.06 -4.84 -0.92
CA ALA A 95 -4.62 -4.93 -1.07
C ALA A 95 -3.89 -3.71 -0.49
N VAL A 96 -2.60 -3.89 -0.24
CA VAL A 96 -1.68 -2.80 0.11
C VAL A 96 -0.58 -2.74 -0.94
N SER A 97 -0.30 -1.54 -1.44
CA SER A 97 0.81 -1.29 -2.37
C SER A 97 1.88 -0.42 -1.75
N LYS A 98 3.15 -0.76 -2.03
CA LYS A 98 4.33 0.06 -1.71
C LYS A 98 4.96 0.60 -2.98
N TYR A 99 4.93 1.91 -3.14
CA TYR A 99 5.50 2.60 -4.30
C TYR A 99 7.03 2.68 -4.22
N VAL A 100 7.66 2.65 -5.38
CA VAL A 100 9.11 2.72 -5.56
C VAL A 100 9.42 3.86 -6.52
N HIS A 101 10.42 4.65 -6.18
CA HIS A 101 10.84 5.84 -6.91
C HIS A 101 12.22 5.63 -7.53
N ASP A 102 12.52 6.38 -8.58
CA ASP A 102 13.86 6.51 -9.12
C ASP A 102 14.71 7.48 -8.28
N LYS A 103 15.97 7.68 -8.69
CA LYS A 103 16.89 8.61 -8.03
C LYS A 103 16.46 10.08 -8.10
N ASN A 104 15.56 10.42 -9.03
CA ASN A 104 15.03 11.77 -9.23
C ASN A 104 13.69 11.97 -8.51
N GLY A 105 13.20 10.98 -7.77
CA GLY A 105 11.91 11.03 -7.06
C GLY A 105 10.70 10.75 -7.94
N LYS A 106 10.87 10.22 -9.16
CA LYS A 106 9.75 9.82 -10.03
C LYS A 106 9.30 8.41 -9.70
N VAL A 107 7.99 8.19 -9.62
CA VAL A 107 7.40 6.86 -9.41
C VAL A 107 7.79 5.91 -10.56
N LEU A 108 8.52 4.83 -10.24
CA LEU A 108 8.85 3.73 -11.16
C LEU A 108 7.75 2.68 -11.22
N GLY A 109 6.99 2.51 -10.14
CA GLY A 109 6.03 1.43 -9.99
C GLY A 109 5.67 1.20 -8.54
N PHE A 110 5.00 0.08 -8.27
CA PHE A 110 4.70 -0.36 -6.91
C PHE A 110 4.78 -1.88 -6.77
N LYS A 111 4.96 -2.33 -5.53
CA LYS A 111 4.78 -3.73 -5.14
C LYS A 111 3.45 -3.88 -4.44
N ILE A 112 2.59 -4.78 -4.91
CA ILE A 112 1.29 -5.05 -4.30
C ILE A 112 1.33 -6.34 -3.48
N THR A 113 0.67 -6.32 -2.33
CA THR A 113 0.43 -7.49 -1.49
C THR A 113 -1.06 -7.63 -1.26
N MET A 114 -1.60 -8.79 -1.63
CA MET A 114 -3.02 -9.10 -1.56
C MET A 114 -3.21 -10.59 -1.24
N SER A 115 -3.93 -10.93 -0.17
CA SER A 115 -4.27 -12.30 0.20
C SER A 115 -3.07 -13.27 0.19
N ARG A 116 -2.87 -14.06 -0.87
CA ARG A 116 -1.74 -15.00 -1.06
C ARG A 116 -0.60 -14.44 -1.90
N LEU A 117 -0.83 -13.35 -2.63
CA LEU A 117 0.19 -12.66 -3.42
C LEU A 117 0.99 -11.74 -2.49
N ARG A 118 2.32 -11.80 -2.62
CA ARG A 118 3.25 -11.03 -1.81
C ARG A 118 4.21 -10.30 -2.74
N ASN A 119 4.29 -8.98 -2.60
CA ASN A 119 5.28 -8.13 -3.25
C ASN A 119 5.31 -8.23 -4.80
N VAL A 120 4.17 -8.49 -5.44
CA VAL A 120 4.10 -8.57 -6.91
C VAL A 120 4.38 -7.19 -7.50
N TRP A 121 5.32 -7.13 -8.44
CA TRP A 121 5.77 -5.88 -9.04
C TRP A 121 4.86 -5.43 -10.17
N PHE A 122 4.52 -4.13 -10.15
CA PHE A 122 3.83 -3.42 -11.20
C PHE A 122 4.66 -2.21 -11.61
N GLU A 123 5.14 -2.21 -12.86
CA GLU A 123 5.91 -1.14 -13.44
C GLU A 123 4.98 -0.04 -13.98
N LYS A 124 5.29 1.23 -13.68
CA LYS A 124 4.61 2.37 -14.26
C LYS A 124 4.95 2.44 -15.75
N LYS A 125 3.95 2.32 -16.61
CA LYS A 125 4.12 2.52 -18.06
C LYS A 125 4.17 4.00 -18.38
N LYS A 126 5.02 4.34 -19.36
CA LYS A 126 5.20 5.71 -19.84
C LYS A 126 3.96 6.22 -20.51
#